data_AF-A0A1F9KVG0-F1
#
_entry.id   AF-A0A1F9KVG0-F1
#
_cell.length_a   1.000
_cell.length_b   1.000
_cell.length_c   1.000
_cell.angle_alpha   90.00
_cell.angle_beta   90.00
_cell.angle_gamma   90.00
#
_symmetry.space_group_name_H-M   'P 1'
#
loop_
_entity.id
_entity.type
_entity.pdbx_description
1 polymer ?
#
loop_
_entity_poly.entity_id
_entity_poly.type
_entity_poly.pdbx_seq_one_letter_code
_entity_poly.pdbx_strand_id
1 'polypeptide(L)'
;MELAPKILFFAVLLLDLWLFFIRPRKPWTERLSPVLLLVAIYAFALGVLAQTKIIPDAQVLEGMTSAELSSFLRSNVLFLVDLFSAWAAMLEAVRAASGTFYSLQAAVVLLFGLLAGVCALLHLLVIMPLAYIAYLAASVPVDAVGGASTDVTIRIGGQSVALKATFAAHAVAIKSFLVAVSAASLAAAIKLLALCKRGTRGPTSGDKTIQKPPAEFEF
;
A
#
# COMPACT_ATOMS: atom_id res chain seq x y z
N MET A 1 -25.12 -9.05 -14.06
CA MET A 1 -24.70 -9.45 -12.68
C MET A 1 -23.52 -8.63 -12.13
N GLU A 2 -23.13 -7.50 -12.73
CA GLU A 2 -21.91 -6.76 -12.32
C GLU A 2 -22.07 -5.81 -11.11
N LEU A 3 -23.30 -5.60 -10.63
CA LEU A 3 -23.56 -4.66 -9.52
C LEU A 3 -23.11 -5.20 -8.16
N ALA A 4 -23.25 -6.50 -7.91
CA ALA A 4 -22.92 -7.12 -6.62
C ALA A 4 -21.46 -6.92 -6.16
N PRO A 5 -20.43 -7.17 -7.00
CA PRO A 5 -19.04 -6.96 -6.57
C PRO A 5 -18.70 -5.49 -6.33
N LYS A 6 -19.30 -4.57 -7.09
CA LYS A 6 -19.12 -3.12 -6.91
C LYS A 6 -19.71 -2.68 -5.55
N ILE A 7 -20.93 -3.11 -5.25
CA ILE A 7 -21.60 -2.81 -3.96
C ILE A 7 -20.78 -3.36 -2.79
N LEU A 8 -20.29 -4.60 -2.88
CA LEU A 8 -19.45 -5.20 -1.84
C LEU A 8 -18.16 -4.41 -1.63
N PHE A 9 -17.48 -4.00 -2.70
CA PHE A 9 -16.26 -3.20 -2.60
C PHE A 9 -16.52 -1.85 -1.93
N PHE A 10 -17.60 -1.15 -2.32
CA PHE A 10 -17.96 0.11 -1.66
C PHE A 10 -18.34 -0.09 -0.19
N ALA A 11 -19.00 -1.20 0.15
CA ALA A 11 -19.30 -1.54 1.54
C ALA A 11 -18.02 -1.80 2.35
N VAL A 12 -17.04 -2.51 1.78
CA VAL A 12 -15.72 -2.72 2.41
C VAL A 12 -14.97 -1.39 2.55
N LEU A 13 -14.93 -0.55 1.51
CA LEU A 13 -14.32 0.78 1.56
C LEU A 13 -14.98 1.64 2.64
N LEU A 14 -16.32 1.66 2.71
CA LEU A 14 -17.05 2.40 3.73
C LEU A 14 -16.79 1.82 5.12
N LEU A 15 -16.68 0.51 5.27
CA LEU A 15 -16.34 -0.14 6.53
C LEU A 15 -14.91 0.21 6.97
N ASP A 16 -13.96 0.23 6.05
CA ASP A 16 -12.57 0.62 6.29
C ASP A 16 -12.48 2.07 6.74
N LEU A 17 -13.14 2.98 6.02
CA LEU A 17 -13.29 4.37 6.43
C LEU A 17 -13.95 4.41 7.81
N TRP A 18 -15.09 3.76 8.02
CA TRP A 18 -15.82 3.74 9.29
C TRP A 18 -14.93 3.25 10.46
N LEU A 19 -14.18 2.17 10.28
CA LEU A 19 -13.24 1.63 11.28
C LEU A 19 -12.12 2.63 11.59
N PHE A 20 -11.62 3.32 10.55
CA PHE A 20 -10.66 4.41 10.71
C PHE A 20 -11.24 5.60 11.47
N PHE A 21 -12.47 5.99 11.17
CA PHE A 21 -13.11 7.21 11.65
C PHE A 21 -13.72 7.07 13.06
N ILE A 22 -14.31 5.94 13.41
CA ILE A 22 -15.22 5.87 14.58
C ILE A 22 -14.60 5.29 15.84
N ARG A 23 -13.61 4.38 15.78
CA ARG A 23 -12.98 3.88 17.01
C ARG A 23 -12.06 4.98 17.57
N PRO A 24 -12.25 5.65 18.72
CA PRO A 24 -11.52 6.88 19.03
C PRO A 24 -10.28 6.68 19.95
N ARG A 25 -9.67 5.49 19.96
CA ARG A 25 -8.56 5.20 20.91
C ARG A 25 -7.21 5.89 20.64
N LYS A 26 -6.98 6.45 19.44
CA LYS A 26 -5.68 7.06 19.05
C LYS A 26 -5.91 8.26 18.13
N PRO A 27 -5.06 9.29 18.20
CA PRO A 27 -5.14 10.43 17.29
C PRO A 27 -4.95 9.98 15.84
N TRP A 28 -5.67 10.64 14.93
CA TRP A 28 -5.67 10.38 13.49
C TRP A 28 -4.28 10.26 12.86
N THR A 29 -3.37 11.14 13.30
CA THR A 29 -1.99 11.20 12.82
C THR A 29 -1.24 9.89 13.04
N GLU A 30 -1.51 9.17 14.13
CA GLU A 30 -0.85 7.90 14.45
C GLU A 30 -1.40 6.72 13.65
N ARG A 31 -2.60 6.85 13.06
CA ARG A 31 -3.24 5.77 12.28
C ARG A 31 -3.02 5.91 10.79
N LEU A 32 -3.09 7.14 10.29
CA LEU A 32 -3.01 7.41 8.86
C LEU A 32 -1.58 7.19 8.35
N SER A 33 -0.57 7.54 9.15
CA SER A 33 0.84 7.41 8.77
C SER A 33 1.27 5.98 8.38
N PRO A 34 1.01 4.92 9.17
CA PRO A 34 1.39 3.57 8.78
C PRO A 34 0.62 3.07 7.54
N VAL A 35 -0.63 3.48 7.38
CA VAL A 35 -1.44 3.11 6.21
C VAL A 35 -0.94 3.78 4.93
N LEU A 36 -0.63 5.08 4.99
CA LEU A 36 -0.01 5.77 3.88
C LEU A 36 1.35 5.15 3.52
N LEU A 37 2.13 4.74 4.51
CA LEU A 37 3.39 4.04 4.25
C LEU A 37 3.18 2.68 3.59
N LEU A 38 2.15 1.92 4.00
CA LEU A 38 1.78 0.66 3.37
C LEU A 38 1.39 0.87 1.89
N VAL A 39 0.54 1.87 1.61
CA VAL A 39 0.18 2.25 0.24
C VAL A 39 1.41 2.68 -0.56
N ALA A 40 2.33 3.43 0.06
CA ALA A 40 3.55 3.88 -0.59
C ALA A 40 4.47 2.70 -0.98
N ILE A 41 4.69 1.76 -0.06
CA ILE A 41 5.48 0.55 -0.31
C ILE A 41 4.84 -0.30 -1.40
N TYR A 42 3.51 -0.49 -1.33
CA TYR A 42 2.76 -1.22 -2.33
C TYR A 42 2.90 -0.60 -3.73
N ALA A 43 2.66 0.71 -3.85
CA ALA A 43 2.77 1.42 -5.12
C ALA A 43 4.21 1.41 -5.64
N PHE A 44 5.19 1.61 -4.77
CA PHE A 44 6.60 1.52 -5.16
C PHE A 44 6.96 0.13 -5.69
N ALA A 45 6.58 -0.94 -4.96
CA ALA A 45 6.82 -2.31 -5.38
C ALA A 45 6.16 -2.62 -6.73
N LEU A 46 4.92 -2.15 -6.95
CA LEU A 46 4.24 -2.31 -8.23
C LEU A 46 4.95 -1.55 -9.36
N GLY A 47 5.43 -0.34 -9.09
CA GLY A 47 6.21 0.45 -10.06
C GLY A 47 7.52 -0.22 -10.44
N VAL A 48 8.22 -0.83 -9.48
CA VAL A 48 9.41 -1.65 -9.75
C VAL A 48 9.03 -2.89 -10.56
N LEU A 49 7.99 -3.63 -10.14
CA LEU A 49 7.53 -4.82 -10.84
C LEU A 49 7.14 -4.52 -12.29
N ALA A 50 6.52 -3.38 -12.56
CA ALA A 50 6.16 -2.95 -13.91
C ALA A 50 7.36 -2.67 -14.82
N GLN A 51 8.54 -2.42 -14.25
CA GLN A 51 9.79 -2.30 -15.00
C GLN A 51 10.57 -3.62 -15.09
N THR A 52 10.19 -4.62 -14.29
CA THR A 52 10.76 -5.96 -14.37
C THR A 52 9.98 -6.84 -15.33
N LYS A 53 10.66 -7.73 -16.05
CA LYS A 53 10.00 -8.75 -16.89
C LYS A 53 9.47 -9.94 -16.07
N ILE A 54 9.24 -9.76 -14.77
CA ILE A 54 8.81 -10.82 -13.86
C ILE A 54 7.32 -11.15 -14.09
N ILE A 55 6.51 -10.13 -14.37
CA ILE A 55 5.09 -10.32 -14.68
C ILE A 55 4.94 -10.24 -16.21
N PRO A 56 4.55 -11.34 -16.87
CA PRO A 56 4.53 -11.40 -18.34
C PRO A 56 3.37 -10.62 -18.94
N ASP A 57 2.31 -10.35 -18.17
CA ASP A 57 1.10 -9.68 -18.67
C ASP A 57 1.05 -8.20 -18.26
N ALA A 58 1.43 -7.34 -19.21
CA ALA A 58 1.34 -5.89 -19.04
C ALA A 58 -0.11 -5.41 -18.81
N GLN A 59 -1.12 -6.14 -19.32
CA GLN A 59 -2.53 -5.76 -19.16
C GLN A 59 -3.00 -5.92 -17.72
N VAL A 60 -2.50 -6.93 -17.00
CA VAL A 60 -2.80 -7.11 -15.57
C VAL A 60 -2.25 -5.92 -14.78
N LEU A 61 -1.02 -5.48 -15.05
CA LEU A 61 -0.40 -4.34 -14.39
C LEU A 61 -1.11 -3.02 -14.69
N GLU A 62 -1.48 -2.79 -15.95
CA GLU A 62 -2.29 -1.63 -16.34
C GLU A 62 -3.63 -1.63 -15.60
N GLY A 63 -4.31 -2.77 -15.59
CA GLY A 63 -5.57 -2.92 -14.88
C GLY A 63 -5.44 -2.67 -13.38
N MET A 64 -4.37 -3.15 -12.73
CA MET A 64 -4.11 -2.92 -11.30
C MET A 64 -3.92 -1.45 -10.90
N THR A 65 -3.72 -0.56 -11.86
CA THR A 65 -3.60 0.90 -11.65
C THR A 65 -4.70 1.70 -12.35
N SER A 66 -5.72 1.00 -12.87
CA SER A 66 -6.83 1.61 -13.60
C SER A 66 -7.72 2.47 -12.70
N ALA A 67 -8.19 3.59 -13.25
CA ALA A 67 -9.24 4.40 -12.65
C ALA A 67 -10.63 3.74 -12.77
N GLU A 68 -10.79 2.75 -13.64
CA GLU A 68 -12.04 2.01 -13.80
C GLU A 68 -12.13 0.90 -12.75
N LEU A 69 -13.08 0.99 -11.83
CA LEU A 69 -13.23 0.05 -10.71
C LEU A 69 -13.30 -1.42 -11.15
N SER A 70 -14.02 -1.74 -12.23
CA SER A 70 -14.13 -3.10 -12.76
C SER A 70 -12.77 -3.67 -13.18
N SER A 71 -12.03 -2.90 -13.97
CA SER A 71 -10.70 -3.27 -14.45
C SER A 71 -9.71 -3.39 -13.29
N PHE A 72 -9.77 -2.46 -12.34
CA PHE A 72 -8.96 -2.46 -11.12
C PHE A 72 -9.19 -3.70 -10.26
N LEU A 73 -10.44 -4.01 -9.91
CA LEU A 73 -10.78 -5.18 -9.11
C LEU A 73 -10.38 -6.48 -9.80
N ARG A 74 -10.77 -6.64 -11.08
CA ARG A 74 -10.47 -7.84 -11.85
C ARG A 74 -8.96 -8.10 -11.90
N SER A 75 -8.17 -7.07 -12.19
CA SER A 75 -6.74 -7.23 -12.40
C SER A 75 -5.97 -7.46 -11.09
N ASN A 76 -6.42 -6.84 -9.98
CA ASN A 76 -5.87 -7.17 -8.66
C ASN A 76 -6.19 -8.61 -8.24
N VAL A 77 -7.38 -9.12 -8.56
CA VAL A 77 -7.74 -10.52 -8.31
C VAL A 77 -6.93 -11.47 -9.18
N LEU A 78 -6.78 -11.18 -10.48
CA LEU A 78 -5.94 -11.97 -11.39
C LEU A 78 -4.50 -12.01 -10.91
N PHE A 79 -3.93 -10.87 -10.51
CA PHE A 79 -2.60 -10.80 -9.93
C PHE A 79 -2.46 -11.68 -8.69
N LEU A 80 -3.45 -11.70 -7.78
CA LEU A 80 -3.43 -12.62 -6.64
C LEU A 80 -3.48 -14.08 -7.09
N VAL A 81 -4.31 -14.43 -8.08
CA VAL A 81 -4.37 -15.79 -8.63
C VAL A 81 -3.02 -16.22 -9.19
N ASP A 82 -2.35 -15.36 -9.95
CA ASP A 82 -1.01 -15.64 -10.49
C ASP A 82 0.02 -15.81 -9.38
N LEU A 83 0.00 -14.91 -8.38
CA LEU A 83 0.90 -14.97 -7.23
C LEU A 83 0.68 -16.27 -6.43
N PHE A 84 -0.56 -16.65 -6.18
CA PHE A 84 -0.89 -17.90 -5.47
C PHE A 84 -0.58 -19.14 -6.31
N SER A 85 -0.69 -19.07 -7.63
CA SER A 85 -0.32 -20.17 -8.52
C SER A 85 1.18 -20.39 -8.52
N ALA A 86 1.97 -19.31 -8.59
CA ALA A 86 3.42 -19.37 -8.46
C ALA A 86 3.83 -19.89 -7.07
N TRP A 87 3.16 -19.44 -6.01
CA TRP A 87 3.36 -19.92 -4.65
C TRP A 87 3.03 -21.41 -4.51
N ALA A 88 1.92 -21.87 -5.07
CA ALA A 88 1.51 -23.27 -5.04
C ALA A 88 2.53 -24.16 -5.78
N ALA A 89 3.00 -23.74 -6.96
CA ALA A 89 4.04 -24.44 -7.70
C ALA A 89 5.36 -24.53 -6.91
N MET A 90 5.73 -23.45 -6.21
CA MET A 90 6.89 -23.46 -5.31
C MET A 90 6.71 -24.46 -4.15
N LEU A 91 5.53 -24.49 -3.53
CA LEU A 91 5.24 -25.44 -2.45
C LEU A 91 5.19 -26.90 -2.94
N GLU A 92 4.69 -27.14 -4.15
CA GLU A 92 4.70 -28.46 -4.77
C GLU A 92 6.13 -28.95 -5.02
N ALA A 93 7.01 -28.09 -5.54
CA ALA A 93 8.42 -28.41 -5.71
C ALA A 93 9.10 -28.75 -4.37
N VAL A 94 8.78 -28.02 -3.29
CA VAL A 94 9.28 -28.31 -1.94
C VAL A 94 8.78 -29.67 -1.44
N ARG A 95 7.53 -30.03 -1.72
CA ARG A 95 6.95 -31.33 -1.35
C ARG A 95 7.55 -32.49 -2.15
N ALA A 96 7.86 -32.28 -3.43
CA ALA A 96 8.47 -33.27 -4.30
C ALA A 96 9.95 -33.54 -3.95
N ALA A 97 10.62 -32.59 -3.29
CA ALA A 97 11.96 -32.77 -2.77
C ALA A 97 11.97 -33.82 -1.63
N SER A 98 12.30 -35.06 -1.98
CA SER A 98 12.38 -36.19 -1.04
C SER A 98 13.40 -35.90 0.07
N GLY A 99 12.94 -35.77 1.31
CA GLY A 99 13.80 -35.51 2.46
C GLY A 99 13.25 -36.07 3.77
N THR A 100 14.16 -36.32 4.73
CA THR A 100 13.91 -36.96 6.03
C THR A 100 12.96 -36.18 6.95
N PHE A 101 12.54 -34.97 6.58
CA PHE A 101 11.76 -34.04 7.40
C PHE A 101 10.34 -33.77 6.88
N TYR A 102 9.68 -34.78 6.29
CA TYR A 102 8.36 -34.63 5.66
C TYR A 102 7.28 -34.00 6.56
N SER A 103 7.24 -34.35 7.85
CA SER A 103 6.28 -33.78 8.81
C SER A 103 6.52 -32.29 9.09
N LEU A 104 7.80 -31.87 9.14
CA LEU A 104 8.17 -30.47 9.29
C LEU A 104 7.85 -29.68 8.02
N GLN A 105 8.09 -30.26 6.84
CA GLN A 105 7.70 -29.65 5.56
C GLN A 105 6.19 -29.40 5.49
N ALA A 106 5.35 -30.36 5.90
CA ALA A 106 3.90 -30.18 5.91
C ALA A 106 3.45 -29.02 6.84
N ALA A 107 4.03 -28.92 8.04
CA ALA A 107 3.74 -27.82 8.97
C ALA A 107 4.19 -26.46 8.40
N VAL A 108 5.36 -26.42 7.75
CA VAL A 108 5.89 -25.22 7.08
C VAL A 108 4.98 -24.80 5.93
N VAL A 109 4.57 -25.72 5.07
CA VAL A 109 3.63 -25.47 3.95
C VAL A 109 2.31 -24.92 4.47
N LEU A 110 1.76 -25.51 5.55
CA LEU A 110 0.51 -25.03 6.17
C LEU A 110 0.65 -23.60 6.71
N LEU A 111 1.74 -23.32 7.45
CA LEU A 111 2.01 -22.00 8.01
C LEU A 111 2.12 -20.94 6.91
N PHE A 112 2.88 -21.24 5.86
CA PHE A 112 3.08 -20.37 4.71
C PHE A 112 1.80 -20.15 3.90
N GLY A 113 0.98 -21.19 3.73
CA GLY A 113 -0.34 -21.07 3.10
C GLY A 113 -1.30 -20.20 3.89
N LEU A 114 -1.34 -20.36 5.22
CA LEU A 114 -2.18 -19.55 6.10
C LEU A 114 -1.71 -18.08 6.11
N LEU A 115 -0.39 -17.85 6.15
CA LEU A 115 0.17 -16.51 6.04
C LEU A 115 -0.18 -15.85 4.71
N ALA A 116 -0.05 -16.56 3.60
CA ALA A 116 -0.41 -16.06 2.28
C ALA A 116 -1.91 -15.71 2.20
N GLY A 117 -2.78 -16.53 2.79
CA GLY A 117 -4.21 -16.24 2.93
C GLY A 117 -4.51 -14.95 3.71
N VAL A 118 -3.83 -14.75 4.84
CA VAL A 118 -3.94 -13.50 5.62
C VAL A 118 -3.44 -12.30 4.82
N CYS A 119 -2.32 -12.43 4.11
CA CYS A 119 -1.80 -11.37 3.23
C CYS A 119 -2.79 -11.02 2.11
N ALA A 120 -3.45 -12.00 1.50
CA ALA A 120 -4.45 -11.75 0.47
C ALA A 120 -5.71 -11.08 1.02
N LEU A 121 -6.17 -11.47 2.21
CA LEU A 121 -7.27 -10.77 2.88
C LEU A 121 -6.91 -9.32 3.20
N LEU A 122 -5.69 -9.07 3.70
CA LEU A 122 -5.20 -7.71 3.93
C LEU A 122 -5.10 -6.92 2.63
N HIS A 123 -4.63 -7.55 1.55
CA HIS A 123 -4.56 -6.93 0.23
C HIS A 123 -5.95 -6.50 -0.26
N LEU A 124 -6.92 -7.42 -0.23
CA LEU A 124 -8.27 -7.16 -0.73
C LEU A 124 -9.08 -6.21 0.15
N LEU A 125 -8.96 -6.33 1.47
CA LEU A 125 -9.81 -5.60 2.41
C LEU A 125 -9.23 -4.23 2.77
N VAL A 126 -7.90 -4.07 2.78
CA VAL A 126 -7.25 -2.85 3.29
C VAL A 126 -6.45 -2.14 2.20
N ILE A 127 -5.55 -2.85 1.51
CA ILE A 127 -4.64 -2.21 0.54
C ILE A 127 -5.41 -1.75 -0.69
N MET A 128 -6.23 -2.63 -1.26
CA MET A 128 -6.92 -2.42 -2.53
C MET A 128 -7.92 -1.24 -2.48
N PRO A 129 -8.78 -1.09 -1.45
CA PRO A 129 -9.67 0.07 -1.35
C PRO A 129 -8.93 1.40 -1.28
N LEU A 130 -7.84 1.45 -0.51
CA LEU A 130 -7.05 2.67 -0.33
C LEU A 130 -6.20 2.99 -1.57
N ALA A 131 -5.59 1.96 -2.17
CA ALA A 131 -4.83 2.09 -3.39
C ALA A 131 -5.72 2.58 -4.53
N TYR A 132 -6.97 2.11 -4.63
CA TYR A 132 -7.91 2.56 -5.66
C TYR A 132 -8.12 4.09 -5.61
N ILE A 133 -8.34 4.66 -4.43
CA ILE A 133 -8.52 6.11 -4.28
C ILE A 133 -7.24 6.87 -4.69
N ALA A 134 -6.08 6.35 -4.32
CA ALA A 134 -4.81 6.96 -4.70
C ALA A 134 -4.56 6.89 -6.22
N TYR A 135 -4.83 5.75 -6.85
CA TYR A 135 -4.70 5.57 -8.29
C TYR A 135 -5.74 6.35 -9.10
N LEU A 136 -6.94 6.55 -8.55
CA LEU A 136 -7.94 7.43 -9.15
C LEU A 136 -7.41 8.87 -9.24
N ALA A 137 -6.83 9.38 -8.16
CA ALA A 137 -6.23 10.72 -8.14
C ALA A 137 -5.00 10.82 -9.05
N ALA A 138 -4.13 9.80 -9.08
CA ALA A 138 -2.94 9.77 -9.93
C ALA A 138 -3.25 9.56 -11.42
N SER A 139 -4.35 8.90 -11.76
CA SER A 139 -4.75 8.65 -13.15
C SER A 139 -5.17 9.93 -13.87
N VAL A 140 -5.81 10.88 -13.19
CA VAL A 140 -6.26 12.14 -13.80
C VAL A 140 -5.13 12.88 -14.55
N PRO A 141 -3.99 13.23 -13.91
CA PRO A 141 -2.92 13.93 -14.62
C PRO A 141 -2.22 13.05 -15.66
N VAL A 142 -2.06 11.74 -15.41
CA VAL A 142 -1.38 10.83 -16.35
C VAL A 142 -2.19 10.64 -17.63
N ASP A 143 -3.49 10.40 -17.49
CA ASP A 143 -4.39 10.19 -18.61
C ASP A 143 -4.64 11.51 -19.37
N ALA A 144 -4.62 12.66 -18.68
CA ALA A 144 -4.67 13.98 -19.33
C ALA A 144 -3.45 14.22 -20.24
N VAL A 145 -2.24 13.85 -19.80
CA VAL A 145 -1.03 13.94 -20.63
C VAL A 145 -1.08 12.95 -21.79
N GLY A 146 -1.53 11.71 -21.55
CA GLY A 146 -1.70 10.70 -22.60
C GLY A 146 -2.76 11.07 -23.65
N GLY A 147 -3.82 11.77 -23.24
CA GLY A 147 -4.91 12.23 -24.10
C GLY A 147 -4.68 13.59 -24.78
N ALA A 148 -3.61 14.31 -24.46
CA ALA A 148 -3.34 15.62 -25.03
C ALA A 148 -3.22 15.56 -26.57
N SER A 149 -3.85 16.51 -27.26
CA SER A 149 -3.82 16.60 -28.72
C SER A 149 -2.47 17.06 -29.26
N THR A 150 -1.74 17.86 -28.48
CA THR A 150 -0.39 18.36 -28.78
C THR A 150 0.66 17.56 -28.03
N ASP A 151 1.67 17.07 -28.75
CA ASP A 151 2.83 16.43 -28.11
C ASP A 151 3.76 17.51 -27.54
N VAL A 152 4.15 17.34 -26.28
CA VAL A 152 5.07 18.25 -25.60
C VAL A 152 6.46 17.61 -25.64
N THR A 153 7.41 18.25 -26.30
CA THR A 153 8.79 17.76 -26.36
C THR A 153 9.67 18.52 -25.38
N ILE A 154 10.35 17.82 -24.48
CA ILE A 154 11.42 18.42 -23.67
C ILE A 154 12.74 18.17 -24.38
N ARG A 155 13.55 19.22 -24.56
CA ARG A 155 14.92 19.08 -25.04
C ARG A 155 15.89 19.13 -23.85
N ILE A 156 16.63 18.05 -23.64
CA ILE A 156 17.69 17.97 -22.62
C ILE A 156 18.98 17.55 -23.33
N GLY A 157 20.02 18.39 -23.25
CA GLY A 157 21.33 18.06 -23.83
C GLY A 157 21.31 17.78 -25.35
N GLY A 158 20.39 18.39 -26.10
CA GLY A 158 20.24 18.18 -27.54
C GLY A 158 19.31 17.03 -27.95
N GLN A 159 18.94 16.15 -27.03
CA GLN A 159 17.94 15.10 -27.28
C GLN A 159 16.53 15.61 -27.03
N SER A 160 15.60 15.34 -27.95
CA SER A 160 14.17 15.62 -27.79
C SER A 160 13.47 14.37 -27.27
N VAL A 161 12.86 14.47 -26.09
CA VAL A 161 12.00 13.42 -25.54
C VAL A 161 10.55 13.84 -25.71
N ALA A 162 9.78 13.04 -26.43
CA ALA A 162 8.33 13.19 -26.55
C ALA A 162 7.67 12.75 -25.24
N LEU A 163 7.13 13.68 -24.46
CA LEU A 163 6.52 13.38 -23.16
C LEU A 163 5.34 12.43 -23.32
N LYS A 164 4.51 12.62 -24.35
CA LYS A 164 3.31 11.81 -24.55
C LYS A 164 3.66 10.32 -24.76
N ALA A 165 4.65 10.05 -25.61
CA ALA A 165 5.12 8.70 -25.87
C ALA A 165 5.71 8.04 -24.61
N THR A 166 6.50 8.79 -23.84
CA THR A 166 7.09 8.30 -22.58
C THR A 166 6.02 8.00 -21.53
N PHE A 167 5.01 8.86 -21.41
CA PHE A 167 3.91 8.65 -20.46
C PHE A 167 3.04 7.45 -20.84
N ALA A 168 2.76 7.27 -22.12
CA ALA A 168 2.03 6.10 -22.60
C ALA A 168 2.80 4.79 -22.37
N ALA A 169 4.11 4.78 -22.65
CA ALA A 169 4.95 3.59 -22.50
C ALA A 169 5.18 3.17 -21.03
N HIS A 170 5.07 4.12 -20.09
CA HIS A 170 5.38 3.88 -18.68
C HIS A 170 4.25 4.30 -17.73
N ALA A 171 3.00 4.30 -18.21
CA ALA A 171 1.84 4.80 -17.47
C ALA A 171 1.71 4.17 -16.07
N VAL A 172 1.85 2.84 -15.98
CA VAL A 172 1.79 2.11 -14.70
C VAL A 172 2.86 2.60 -13.74
N ALA A 173 4.12 2.62 -14.19
CA ALA A 173 5.24 3.04 -13.34
C ALA A 173 5.12 4.50 -12.90
N ILE A 174 4.65 5.39 -13.77
CA ILE A 174 4.41 6.80 -13.44
C ILE A 174 3.28 6.94 -12.42
N LYS A 175 2.13 6.27 -12.63
CA LYS A 175 1.01 6.27 -11.66
C LYS A 175 1.46 5.75 -10.30
N SER A 176 2.15 4.62 -10.29
CA SER A 176 2.71 4.00 -9.09
C SER A 176 3.73 4.89 -8.38
N PHE A 177 4.60 5.58 -9.12
CA PHE A 177 5.55 6.54 -8.57
C PHE A 177 4.85 7.74 -7.93
N LEU A 178 3.86 8.33 -8.61
CA LEU A 178 3.08 9.45 -8.07
C LEU A 178 2.37 9.06 -6.77
N VAL A 179 1.71 7.90 -6.75
CA VAL A 179 1.07 7.37 -5.54
C VAL A 179 2.10 7.15 -4.42
N ALA A 180 3.23 6.52 -4.72
CA ALA A 180 4.25 6.21 -3.74
C ALA A 180 4.84 7.47 -3.09
N VAL A 181 5.24 8.45 -3.91
CA VAL A 181 5.86 9.71 -3.43
C VAL A 181 4.85 10.54 -2.64
N SER A 182 3.63 10.71 -3.13
CA SER A 182 2.58 11.47 -2.43
C SER A 182 2.21 10.82 -1.10
N ALA A 183 2.06 9.50 -1.05
CA ALA A 183 1.74 8.79 0.18
C ALA A 183 2.91 8.84 1.19
N ALA A 184 4.14 8.63 0.74
CA ALA A 184 5.33 8.69 1.61
C ALA A 184 5.59 10.09 2.15
N SER A 185 5.50 11.13 1.31
CA SER A 185 5.68 12.53 1.73
C SER A 185 4.62 12.95 2.75
N LEU A 186 3.35 12.59 2.55
CA LEU A 186 2.29 12.86 3.50
C LEU A 186 2.50 12.09 4.82
N ALA A 187 2.88 10.82 4.76
CA ALA A 187 3.20 10.03 5.94
C ALA A 187 4.35 10.63 6.76
N ALA A 188 5.39 11.14 6.09
CA ALA A 188 6.52 11.82 6.72
C ALA A 188 6.11 13.16 7.33
N ALA A 189 5.34 13.98 6.62
CA ALA A 189 4.83 15.25 7.12
C ALA A 189 3.99 15.06 8.40
N ILE A 190 3.10 14.05 8.42
CA ILE A 190 2.30 13.71 9.61
C ILE A 190 3.19 13.34 10.80
N LYS A 191 4.24 12.53 10.58
CA LYS A 191 5.18 12.15 11.65
C LYS A 191 5.96 13.36 12.16
N LEU A 192 6.45 14.23 11.26
CA LEU A 192 7.18 15.44 11.62
C LEU A 192 6.29 16.40 12.44
N LEU A 193 5.04 16.63 12.01
CA LEU A 193 4.08 17.45 12.76
C LEU A 193 3.79 16.87 14.15
N ALA A 194 3.66 15.54 14.27
CA ALA A 194 3.46 14.89 15.56
C ALA A 194 4.69 15.05 16.48
N LEU A 195 5.91 15.02 15.94
CA LEU A 195 7.14 15.27 16.68
C LEU A 195 7.24 16.74 17.14
N CYS A 196 6.98 17.70 16.26
CA CYS A 196 6.96 19.12 16.59
C CYS A 196 5.98 19.43 17.73
N LYS A 197 4.77 18.85 17.70
CA LYS A 197 3.75 19.03 18.74
C LYS A 197 4.14 18.44 20.10
N ARG A 198 4.97 17.38 20.11
CA ARG A 198 5.51 16.80 21.35
C ARG A 198 6.63 17.66 21.93
N GLY A 199 7.49 18.26 21.10
CA GLY A 199 8.57 19.16 21.54
C GLY A 199 8.05 20.47 22.16
N THR A 200 6.89 20.96 21.75
CA THR A 200 6.27 22.17 22.32
C THR A 200 5.56 21.93 23.66
N ARG A 201 5.29 20.67 24.03
CA ARG A 201 4.92 20.32 25.40
C ARG A 201 6.22 20.21 26.19
N GLY A 202 6.70 21.35 26.68
CA GLY A 202 7.87 21.40 27.56
C GLY A 202 7.75 20.39 28.71
N PRO A 203 8.87 19.98 29.32
CA PRO A 203 8.82 19.13 30.51
C PRO A 203 7.89 19.81 31.50
N THR A 204 6.78 19.14 31.84
CA THR A 204 5.94 19.56 32.95
C THR A 204 6.80 19.48 34.20
N SER A 205 7.47 20.60 34.50
CA SER A 205 8.08 20.93 35.77
C SER A 205 6.95 20.86 36.80
N GLY A 206 6.78 19.69 37.42
CA GLY A 206 5.59 19.42 38.20
C GLY A 206 5.56 18.05 38.86
N ASP A 207 6.72 17.47 39.16
CA ASP A 207 6.83 16.46 40.21
C ASP A 207 7.86 16.95 41.23
N LYS A 208 7.52 18.06 41.90
CA LYS A 208 8.01 18.30 43.25
C LYS A 208 7.13 17.46 44.16
N THR A 209 7.35 16.14 44.18
CA THR A 209 6.94 15.33 45.30
C THR A 209 7.73 15.86 46.49
N ILE A 210 7.07 16.71 47.29
CA ILE A 210 7.57 17.16 48.58
C ILE A 210 7.78 15.88 49.39
N GLN A 211 9.03 15.47 49.54
CA GLN A 211 9.44 14.49 50.55
C GLN A 211 8.99 15.05 51.90
N LYS A 212 7.87 14.52 52.41
CA LYS A 212 7.45 14.74 53.78
C LYS A 212 8.51 14.06 54.66
N PRO A 213 9.21 14.79 55.56
CA PRO A 213 10.18 14.17 56.45
C PRO A 213 9.48 13.13 57.34
N PRO A 214 10.16 12.03 57.69
CA PRO A 214 9.60 11.01 58.57
C PRO A 214 9.32 11.62 59.94
N ALA A 215 8.10 11.41 60.45
CA ALA A 215 7.74 11.82 61.79
C ALA A 215 8.63 11.08 62.80
N GLU A 216 9.33 11.85 63.62
CA GLU A 216 10.05 11.39 64.79
C GLU A 216 9.06 10.67 65.73
N PHE A 217 9.40 9.43 66.10
CA PHE A 217 8.74 8.72 67.19
C PHE A 217 9.35 9.23 68.50
N GLU A 218 8.58 10.05 69.23
CA GLU A 218 8.83 10.28 70.66
C GLU A 218 8.45 9.01 71.43
N PHE A 219 9.38 8.53 72.25
CA PHE A 219 9.20 7.47 73.24
C PHE A 219 8.63 8.03 74.55
#